data_AF-A0A8P0TFH7-F1
#
_entry.id   AF-A0A8P0TFH7-F1
#
_cell.length_a   1.000
_cell.length_b   1.000
_cell.length_c   1.000
_cell.angle_alpha   90.00
_cell.angle_beta   90.00
_cell.angle_gamma   90.00
#
_symmetry.space_group_name_H-M   'P 1'
#
loop_
_entity.id
_entity.type
_entity.pdbx_description
1 polymer ?
#
loop_
_entity_poly.entity_id
_entity_poly.type
_entity_poly.pdbx_seq_one_letter_code
_entity_poly.pdbx_strand_id
1 'polypeptide(L)'
;RAPEPPLLSALQLLLWHSALWMVQEAAPLGPTGPLPQSFLLKCLEQMRKVQADGTALQETLMGCLRQLHSGLFLYQGLLQALAGISPELAPTLDTLQLDTTDFAINIWQQMEDLGMSPAVPPTQGTMPAFTSAFQRRAGGVLVASNLQSFLELAYRALRHFAKP
;
A
#
# COMPACT_ATOMS: atom_id res chain seq x y z
N ARG A 1 30.69 -1.43 -11.08
CA ARG A 1 29.30 -1.51 -10.59
C ARG A 1 29.33 -2.50 -9.44
N ALA A 2 29.33 -2.02 -8.19
CA ALA A 2 29.36 -2.89 -7.01
C ALA A 2 28.07 -3.73 -6.96
N PRO A 3 28.12 -4.98 -6.47
CA PRO A 3 26.91 -5.76 -6.25
C PRO A 3 26.11 -5.09 -5.12
N GLU A 4 24.85 -4.78 -5.38
CA GLU A 4 23.97 -4.32 -4.30
C GLU A 4 23.86 -5.45 -3.27
N PRO A 5 24.07 -5.18 -1.97
CA PRO A 5 23.85 -6.21 -0.95
C PRO A 5 22.40 -6.68 -1.07
N PRO A 6 22.11 -7.99 -0.95
CA PRO A 6 20.74 -8.47 -1.02
C PRO A 6 19.99 -7.83 0.14
N LEU A 7 18.99 -7.00 -0.20
CA LEU A 7 18.09 -6.27 0.71
C LEU A 7 17.64 -7.10 1.92
N LEU A 8 17.49 -8.42 1.71
CA LEU A 8 17.16 -9.42 2.71
C LEU A 8 18.17 -9.48 3.88
N SER A 9 19.47 -9.41 3.61
CA SER A 9 20.53 -9.45 4.64
C SER A 9 20.56 -8.17 5.47
N ALA A 10 20.30 -7.03 4.85
CA ALA A 10 20.19 -5.75 5.56
C ALA A 10 18.96 -5.71 6.47
N LEU A 11 17.81 -6.18 5.98
CA LEU A 11 16.58 -6.29 6.77
C LEU A 11 16.72 -7.27 7.94
N GLN A 12 17.36 -8.42 7.72
CA GLN A 12 17.64 -9.37 8.80
C GLN A 12 18.51 -8.74 9.88
N LEU A 13 19.60 -8.05 9.53
CA LEU A 13 20.43 -7.35 10.50
C LEU A 13 19.65 -6.29 11.30
N LEU A 14 18.78 -5.55 10.64
CA LEU A 14 17.93 -4.53 11.27
C LEU A 14 16.93 -5.15 12.23
N LEU A 15 16.34 -6.29 11.86
CA LEU A 15 15.43 -7.07 12.70
C LEU A 15 16.15 -7.66 13.92
N TRP A 16 17.37 -8.17 13.73
CA TRP A 16 18.20 -8.68 14.82
C TRP A 16 18.59 -7.57 15.79
N HIS A 17 18.96 -6.38 15.30
CA HIS A 17 19.29 -5.24 16.16
C HIS A 17 18.09 -4.72 16.96
N SER A 18 16.90 -4.66 16.35
CA SER A 18 15.68 -4.24 17.05
C SER A 18 15.22 -5.28 18.06
N ALA A 19 15.35 -6.58 17.76
CA ALA A 19 15.05 -7.66 18.71
C ALA A 19 16.06 -7.72 19.88
N LEU A 20 17.35 -7.46 19.64
CA LEU A 20 18.38 -7.43 20.68
C LEU A 20 18.08 -6.36 21.73
N TRP A 21 17.59 -5.20 21.29
CA TRP A 21 17.23 -4.09 22.16
C TRP A 21 15.96 -4.38 22.99
N MET A 22 15.01 -5.13 22.42
CA MET A 22 13.78 -5.55 23.12
C MET A 22 14.04 -6.62 24.19
N VAL A 23 15.09 -7.43 24.03
CA VAL A 23 15.51 -8.47 25.00
C VAL A 23 16.40 -7.91 26.11
N GLN A 24 16.99 -6.74 25.89
CA GLN A 24 17.75 -6.02 26.91
C GLN A 24 16.77 -5.36 27.89
N GLU A 25 16.42 -6.07 28.97
CA GLU A 25 15.92 -5.44 30.19
C GLU A 25 16.87 -4.29 30.56
N ALA A 26 16.32 -3.13 30.93
CA ALA A 26 17.12 -1.97 31.32
C ALA A 26 18.13 -2.41 32.38
N ALA A 27 19.41 -2.47 32.00
CA ALA A 27 20.47 -2.90 32.90
C ALA A 27 20.36 -2.06 34.17
N PRO A 28 20.30 -2.68 35.37
CA PRO A 28 20.12 -1.94 36.61
C PRO A 28 21.21 -0.89 36.66
N LEU A 29 20.79 0.37 36.73
CA LEU A 29 21.71 1.49 36.93
C LEU A 29 22.55 1.11 38.15
N GLY A 30 23.88 1.11 37.98
CA GLY A 30 24.81 0.92 39.11
C GLY A 30 24.59 2.00 40.18
N PRO A 31 25.48 2.14 41.18
CA PRO A 31 25.30 3.09 42.29
C PRO A 31 25.40 4.59 41.88
N THR A 32 25.17 4.92 40.61
CA THR A 32 24.92 6.27 40.11
C THR A 32 23.54 6.74 40.56
N GLY A 33 23.50 7.91 41.22
CA GLY A 33 22.27 8.52 41.73
C GLY A 33 21.18 8.76 40.66
N PRO A 34 19.95 9.10 41.08
CA PRO A 34 18.81 9.21 40.18
C PRO A 34 19.04 10.25 39.07
N LEU A 35 18.55 9.96 37.87
CA LEU A 35 18.56 10.89 36.75
C LEU A 35 17.77 12.17 37.10
N PRO A 36 18.17 13.35 36.59
CA PRO A 36 17.42 14.58 36.79
C PRO A 36 15.98 14.45 36.27
N GLN A 37 15.00 14.84 37.08
CA GLN A 37 13.57 14.67 36.74
C GLN A 37 13.17 15.38 35.44
N SER A 38 13.75 16.57 35.17
CA SER A 38 13.52 17.31 33.93
C SER A 38 14.04 16.58 32.68
N PHE A 39 15.07 15.75 32.83
CA PHE A 39 15.61 14.94 31.74
C PHE A 39 14.71 13.75 31.46
N LEU A 40 14.29 13.02 32.50
CA LEU A 40 13.36 11.89 32.38
C LEU A 40 12.07 12.29 31.66
N LEU A 41 11.43 13.40 32.08
CA LEU A 41 10.20 13.88 31.45
C LEU A 41 10.40 14.25 29.97
N LYS A 42 11.53 14.86 29.61
CA LYS A 42 11.86 15.17 28.21
C LYS A 42 12.03 13.88 27.39
N CYS A 43 12.74 12.89 27.91
CA CYS A 43 12.95 11.63 27.20
C CYS A 43 11.65 10.86 26.99
N LEU A 44 10.79 10.78 28.01
CA LEU A 44 9.49 10.12 27.91
C LEU A 44 8.58 10.80 26.89
N GLU A 45 8.54 12.13 26.90
CA GLU A 45 7.73 12.88 25.93
C GLU A 45 8.27 12.73 24.49
N GLN A 46 9.59 12.74 24.30
CA GLN A 46 10.18 12.49 22.99
C GLN A 46 9.92 11.07 22.51
N MET A 47 10.03 10.08 23.39
CA MET A 47 9.70 8.69 23.07
C MET A 47 8.23 8.56 22.62
N ARG A 48 7.31 9.21 23.35
CA ARG A 48 5.89 9.25 22.98
C ARG A 48 5.68 9.89 21.59
N LYS A 49 6.37 10.99 21.28
CA LYS A 49 6.29 11.64 19.97
C LYS A 49 6.83 10.74 18.86
N VAL A 50 8.02 10.15 19.04
CA VAL A 50 8.62 9.23 18.06
C VAL A 50 7.72 8.02 17.81
N GLN A 51 7.11 7.46 18.85
CA GLN A 51 6.13 6.38 18.70
C GLN A 51 4.90 6.84 17.90
N ALA A 52 4.34 8.00 18.23
CA ALA A 52 3.19 8.55 17.52
C ALA A 52 3.49 8.83 16.04
N ASP A 53 4.65 9.43 15.75
CA ASP A 53 5.11 9.71 14.38
C ASP A 53 5.33 8.41 13.60
N GLY A 54 5.89 7.38 14.25
CA GLY A 54 6.06 6.05 13.69
C GLY A 54 4.72 5.38 13.33
N THR A 55 3.73 5.43 14.22
CA THR A 55 2.39 4.92 13.95
C THR A 55 1.70 5.71 12.83
N ALA A 56 1.81 7.04 12.81
CA ALA A 56 1.22 7.87 11.76
C ALA A 56 1.81 7.58 10.37
N LEU A 57 3.13 7.35 10.30
CA LEU A 57 3.80 6.94 9.07
C LEU A 57 3.28 5.58 8.61
N GLN A 58 3.19 4.61 9.51
CA GLN A 58 2.65 3.28 9.21
C GLN A 58 1.21 3.36 8.69
N GLU A 59 0.33 4.11 9.36
CA GLU A 59 -1.06 4.34 8.93
C GLU A 59 -1.16 4.98 7.54
N THR A 60 -0.26 5.92 7.23
CA THR A 60 -0.24 6.56 5.92
C THR A 60 0.12 5.57 4.81
N LEU A 61 1.13 4.72 5.02
CA LEU A 61 1.48 3.66 4.07
C LEU A 61 0.34 2.65 3.91
N MET A 62 -0.26 2.22 5.04
CA MET A 62 -1.38 1.29 5.06
C MET A 62 -2.59 1.82 4.29
N GLY A 63 -2.94 3.09 4.53
CA GLY A 63 -4.05 3.77 3.87
C GLY A 63 -3.85 3.82 2.35
N CYS A 64 -2.64 4.11 1.90
CA CYS A 64 -2.35 4.21 0.47
C CYS A 64 -2.47 2.86 -0.25
N LEU A 65 -1.86 1.79 0.28
CA LEU A 65 -1.94 0.46 -0.36
C LEU A 65 -3.39 -0.07 -0.38
N ARG A 66 -4.15 0.15 0.69
CA ARG A 66 -5.58 -0.19 0.73
C ARG A 66 -6.38 0.57 -0.32
N GLN A 67 -6.15 1.88 -0.46
CA GLN A 67 -6.82 2.70 -1.47
C GLN A 67 -6.48 2.25 -2.89
N LEU A 68 -5.21 1.88 -3.14
CA LEU A 68 -4.79 1.34 -4.43
C LEU A 68 -5.51 0.03 -4.74
N HIS A 69 -5.51 -0.92 -3.81
CA HIS A 69 -6.19 -2.19 -3.98
C HIS A 69 -7.70 -2.00 -4.22
N SER A 70 -8.37 -1.19 -3.41
CA SER A 70 -9.80 -0.89 -3.59
C SER A 70 -10.10 -0.20 -4.92
N GLY A 71 -9.24 0.72 -5.37
CA GLY A 71 -9.37 1.38 -6.67
C GLY A 71 -9.23 0.41 -7.83
N LEU A 72 -8.23 -0.49 -7.80
CA LEU A 72 -8.04 -1.52 -8.83
C LEU A 72 -9.25 -2.45 -8.91
N PHE A 73 -9.79 -2.85 -7.76
CA PHE A 73 -10.99 -3.68 -7.69
C PHE A 73 -12.24 -2.99 -8.24
N LEU A 74 -12.40 -1.68 -8.03
CA LEU A 74 -13.45 -0.87 -8.66
C LEU A 74 -13.30 -0.86 -10.18
N TYR A 75 -12.11 -0.58 -10.69
CA TYR A 75 -11.86 -0.55 -12.13
C TYR A 75 -12.04 -1.92 -12.78
N GLN A 76 -11.68 -3.00 -12.10
CA GLN A 76 -11.97 -4.36 -12.57
C GLN A 76 -13.48 -4.56 -12.80
N GLY A 77 -14.33 -4.15 -11.85
CA GLY A 77 -15.79 -4.20 -11.99
C GLY A 77 -16.32 -3.32 -13.13
N LEU A 78 -15.77 -2.11 -13.30
CA LEU A 78 -16.15 -1.20 -14.39
C LEU A 78 -15.75 -1.76 -15.76
N LEU A 79 -14.54 -2.31 -15.90
CA LEU A 79 -14.08 -2.96 -17.12
C LEU A 79 -14.94 -4.20 -17.43
N GLN A 80 -15.36 -4.95 -16.41
CA GLN A 80 -16.29 -6.08 -16.58
C GLN A 80 -17.66 -5.65 -17.09
N ALA A 81 -18.20 -4.55 -16.56
CA ALA A 81 -19.47 -3.99 -17.03
C ALA A 81 -19.39 -3.49 -18.48
N LEU A 82 -18.20 -3.15 -18.95
CA LEU A 82 -17.92 -2.76 -20.33
C LEU A 82 -17.72 -3.95 -21.29
N ALA A 83 -17.83 -5.19 -20.81
CA ALA A 83 -17.77 -6.36 -21.69
C ALA A 83 -18.76 -6.22 -22.86
N GLY A 84 -18.26 -6.49 -24.07
CA GLY A 84 -19.05 -6.39 -25.29
C GLY A 84 -19.30 -4.98 -25.82
N ILE A 85 -18.49 -3.95 -25.50
CA ILE A 85 -18.54 -2.63 -26.20
C ILE A 85 -18.50 -2.80 -27.71
N SER A 86 -17.51 -3.54 -28.20
CA SER A 86 -17.29 -3.82 -29.62
C SER A 86 -16.38 -5.06 -29.76
N PRO A 87 -16.61 -5.91 -30.78
CA PRO A 87 -15.76 -7.07 -31.02
C PRO A 87 -14.32 -6.69 -31.40
N GLU A 88 -14.12 -5.52 -31.99
CA GLU A 88 -12.80 -5.00 -32.34
C GLU A 88 -11.98 -4.61 -31.10
N LEU A 89 -12.64 -4.11 -30.05
CA LEU A 89 -12.00 -3.67 -28.80
C LEU A 89 -11.92 -4.76 -27.72
N ALA A 90 -12.63 -5.88 -27.91
CA ALA A 90 -12.64 -7.01 -26.98
C ALA A 90 -11.24 -7.48 -26.55
N PRO A 91 -10.29 -7.79 -27.45
CA PRO A 91 -8.96 -8.28 -27.03
C PRO A 91 -8.16 -7.25 -26.20
N THR A 92 -8.33 -5.96 -26.51
CA THR A 92 -7.69 -4.88 -25.73
C THR A 92 -8.30 -4.76 -24.34
N LEU A 93 -9.63 -4.88 -24.24
CA LEU A 93 -10.32 -4.86 -22.96
C LEU A 93 -9.94 -6.07 -22.10
N ASP A 94 -9.86 -7.27 -22.70
CA ASP A 94 -9.46 -8.50 -22.00
C ASP A 94 -8.04 -8.39 -21.46
N THR A 95 -7.11 -7.85 -22.25
CA THR A 95 -5.72 -7.62 -21.83
C THR A 95 -5.67 -6.62 -20.67
N LEU A 96 -6.39 -5.49 -20.78
CA LEU A 96 -6.44 -4.48 -19.73
C LEU A 96 -7.04 -5.02 -18.43
N GLN A 97 -8.06 -5.88 -18.52
CA GLN A 97 -8.64 -6.57 -17.35
C GLN A 97 -7.63 -7.50 -16.69
N LEU A 98 -6.89 -8.29 -17.47
CA LEU A 98 -5.86 -9.19 -16.98
C LEU A 98 -4.75 -8.41 -16.26
N ASP A 99 -4.18 -7.39 -16.93
CA ASP A 99 -3.11 -6.56 -16.37
C ASP A 99 -3.55 -5.85 -15.08
N THR A 100 -4.79 -5.36 -15.03
CA THR A 100 -5.36 -4.73 -13.82
C THR A 100 -5.52 -5.74 -12.69
N THR A 101 -5.90 -6.98 -13.01
CA THR A 101 -6.07 -8.06 -12.03
C THR A 101 -4.72 -8.50 -11.48
N ASP A 102 -3.73 -8.72 -12.32
CA ASP A 102 -2.36 -9.08 -11.91
C ASP A 102 -1.75 -7.99 -11.03
N PHE A 103 -1.97 -6.72 -11.37
CA PHE A 103 -1.52 -5.62 -10.53
C PHE A 103 -2.22 -5.59 -9.17
N ALA A 104 -3.53 -5.84 -9.11
CA ALA A 104 -4.27 -5.93 -7.86
C ALA A 104 -3.74 -7.07 -6.95
N ILE A 105 -3.43 -8.23 -7.55
CA ILE A 105 -2.84 -9.37 -6.84
C ILE A 105 -1.47 -9.00 -6.25
N ASN A 106 -0.61 -8.33 -7.01
CA ASN A 106 0.70 -7.90 -6.52
C ASN A 106 0.58 -6.93 -5.33
N ILE A 107 -0.35 -5.98 -5.37
CA ILE A 107 -0.60 -5.07 -4.25
C ILE A 107 -1.14 -5.84 -3.03
N TRP A 108 -2.05 -6.80 -3.24
CA TRP A 108 -2.59 -7.62 -2.16
C TRP A 108 -1.50 -8.45 -1.48
N GLN A 109 -0.64 -9.13 -2.24
CA GLN A 109 0.47 -9.90 -1.70
C GLN A 109 1.42 -9.03 -0.87
N GLN A 110 1.74 -7.83 -1.36
CA GLN A 110 2.54 -6.89 -0.58
C GLN A 110 1.83 -6.46 0.72
N MET A 111 0.50 -6.31 0.68
CA MET A 111 -0.27 -6.04 1.89
C MET A 111 -0.25 -7.23 2.86
N GLU A 112 -0.30 -8.48 2.37
CA GLU A 112 -0.16 -9.69 3.20
C GLU A 112 1.21 -9.78 3.87
N ASP A 113 2.29 -9.55 3.11
CA ASP A 113 3.67 -9.56 3.61
C ASP A 113 3.91 -8.53 4.71
N LEU A 114 3.20 -7.39 4.64
CA LEU A 114 3.24 -6.35 5.65
C LEU A 114 2.29 -6.62 6.85
N GLY A 115 1.53 -7.72 6.84
CA GLY A 115 0.52 -8.04 7.87
C GLY A 115 -0.73 -7.16 7.78
N MET A 116 -1.00 -6.57 6.61
CA MET A 116 -2.00 -5.51 6.37
C MET A 116 -3.25 -5.98 5.63
N SER A 117 -3.36 -7.29 5.37
CA SER A 117 -4.51 -7.90 4.69
C SER A 117 -5.82 -7.44 5.36
N PRO A 118 -6.72 -6.75 4.66
CA PRO A 118 -7.96 -6.29 5.25
C PRO A 118 -8.80 -7.51 5.66
N ALA A 119 -9.36 -7.46 6.87
CA ALA A 119 -10.22 -8.52 7.39
C ALA A 119 -11.49 -8.74 6.54
N VAL A 120 -11.84 -7.78 5.69
CA VAL A 120 -12.98 -7.84 4.77
C VAL A 120 -12.49 -7.54 3.36
N PRO A 121 -12.72 -8.44 2.38
CA PRO A 121 -12.46 -8.16 0.98
C PRO A 121 -13.22 -6.90 0.52
N PRO A 122 -12.66 -6.11 -0.41
CA PRO A 122 -13.43 -5.01 -0.98
C PRO A 122 -14.73 -5.56 -1.58
N THR A 123 -15.86 -4.95 -1.24
CA THR A 123 -17.16 -5.34 -1.80
C THR A 123 -17.40 -4.53 -3.06
N GLN A 124 -17.71 -5.19 -4.18
CA GLN A 124 -18.12 -4.47 -5.38
C GLN A 124 -19.48 -3.86 -5.09
N GLY A 125 -19.54 -2.52 -5.11
CA GLY A 125 -20.83 -1.82 -5.11
C GLY A 125 -21.64 -2.18 -6.36
N THR A 126 -22.86 -1.64 -6.46
CA THR A 126 -23.67 -1.83 -7.66
C THR A 126 -22.93 -1.29 -8.89
N MET A 127 -22.56 -2.19 -9.81
CA MET A 127 -21.91 -1.81 -11.06
C MET A 127 -22.90 -1.11 -12.00
N PRO A 128 -22.44 -0.12 -12.79
CA PRO A 128 -23.31 0.56 -13.75
C PRO A 128 -23.78 -0.41 -14.84
N ALA A 129 -25.07 -0.36 -15.16
CA ALA A 129 -25.62 -1.07 -16.31
C ALA A 129 -25.50 -0.19 -17.57
N PHE A 130 -24.63 -0.57 -18.50
CA PHE A 130 -24.53 0.10 -19.80
C PHE A 130 -25.54 -0.50 -20.80
N THR A 131 -26.75 0.05 -20.81
CA THR A 131 -27.91 -0.51 -21.53
C THR A 131 -27.93 -0.21 -23.04
N SER A 132 -27.02 0.64 -23.53
CA SER A 132 -26.91 0.97 -24.95
C SER A 132 -25.46 0.91 -25.45
N ALA A 133 -25.29 0.75 -26.77
CA ALA A 133 -23.97 0.80 -27.41
C ALA A 133 -23.29 2.17 -27.21
N PHE A 134 -24.06 3.26 -27.21
CA PHE A 134 -23.54 4.59 -26.89
C PHE A 134 -23.02 4.66 -25.46
N GLN A 135 -23.80 4.19 -24.46
CA GLN A 135 -23.36 4.17 -23.07
C GLN A 135 -22.13 3.30 -22.85
N ARG A 136 -22.04 2.14 -23.51
CA ARG A 136 -20.84 1.29 -23.49
C ARG A 136 -19.63 2.04 -24.04
N ARG A 137 -19.75 2.72 -25.18
CA ARG A 137 -18.63 3.49 -25.79
C ARG A 137 -18.22 4.70 -24.95
N ALA A 138 -19.18 5.53 -24.54
CA ALA A 138 -18.92 6.70 -23.71
C ALA A 138 -18.38 6.31 -22.34
N GLY A 139 -18.96 5.27 -21.73
CA GLY A 139 -18.49 4.67 -20.49
C GLY A 139 -17.08 4.13 -20.63
N GLY A 140 -16.76 3.45 -21.73
CA GLY A 140 -15.42 2.96 -22.05
C GLY A 140 -14.37 4.07 -22.06
N VAL A 141 -14.66 5.19 -22.73
CA VAL A 141 -13.76 6.36 -22.77
C VAL A 141 -13.55 6.93 -21.37
N LEU A 142 -14.63 7.10 -20.59
CA LEU A 142 -14.55 7.64 -19.23
C LEU A 142 -13.78 6.72 -18.28
N VAL A 143 -14.06 5.41 -18.31
CA VAL A 143 -13.39 4.41 -17.48
C VAL A 143 -11.91 4.36 -17.82
N ALA A 144 -11.54 4.33 -19.11
CA ALA A 144 -10.15 4.31 -19.53
C ALA A 144 -9.38 5.58 -19.11
N SER A 145 -9.97 6.76 -19.30
CA SER A 145 -9.34 8.04 -18.92
C SER A 145 -9.14 8.17 -17.41
N ASN A 146 -10.14 7.75 -16.63
CA ASN A 146 -10.06 7.77 -15.17
C ASN A 146 -9.07 6.71 -14.65
N LEU A 147 -9.06 5.51 -15.24
CA LEU A 147 -8.09 4.46 -14.90
C LEU A 147 -6.66 4.93 -15.17
N GLN A 148 -6.40 5.57 -16.31
CA GLN A 148 -5.08 6.13 -16.60
C GLN A 148 -4.65 7.15 -15.55
N SER A 149 -5.54 8.11 -15.21
CA SER A 149 -5.26 9.12 -14.19
C SER A 149 -4.99 8.49 -12.81
N PHE A 150 -5.74 7.45 -12.47
CA PHE A 150 -5.54 6.66 -11.26
C PHE A 150 -4.17 5.95 -11.26
N LEU A 151 -3.80 5.31 -12.37
CA LEU A 151 -2.51 4.61 -12.51
C LEU A 151 -1.32 5.58 -12.43
N GLU A 152 -1.45 6.81 -12.94
CA GLU A 152 -0.42 7.84 -12.76
C GLU A 152 -0.21 8.22 -11.29
N LEU A 153 -1.29 8.36 -10.53
CA LEU A 153 -1.22 8.61 -9.09
C LEU A 153 -0.64 7.40 -8.35
N ALA A 154 -1.05 6.19 -8.72
CA ALA A 154 -0.52 4.94 -8.17
C ALA A 154 0.99 4.84 -8.39
N TYR A 155 1.46 5.10 -9.62
CA TYR A 155 2.88 5.11 -9.94
C TYR A 155 3.66 6.12 -9.07
N ARG A 156 3.13 7.34 -8.90
CA ARG A 156 3.77 8.37 -8.05
C ARG A 156 3.82 7.93 -6.58
N ALA A 157 2.77 7.33 -6.06
CA ALA A 157 2.69 6.84 -4.69
C ALA A 157 3.69 5.70 -4.45
N LEU A 158 3.68 4.68 -5.32
CA LEU A 158 4.62 3.56 -5.25
C LEU A 158 6.08 4.02 -5.33
N ARG A 159 6.37 5.02 -6.17
CA ARG A 159 7.71 5.61 -6.23
C ARG A 159 8.12 6.31 -4.94
N HIS A 160 7.18 6.88 -4.18
CA HIS A 160 7.52 7.45 -2.87
C HIS A 160 7.90 6.37 -1.86
N PHE A 161 7.30 5.18 -1.94
CA PHE A 161 7.67 4.05 -1.09
C PHE A 161 9.02 3.42 -1.47
N ALA A 162 9.41 3.53 -2.73
CA ALA A 162 10.69 3.01 -3.21
C ALA A 162 11.89 3.95 -2.96
N LYS A 163 11.67 5.17 -2.47
CA LYS A 163 12.78 6.08 -2.13
C LYS A 163 13.37 5.69 -0.77
N PRO A 164 14.70 5.49 -0.67
CA PRO A 164 15.38 5.12 0.57
C PRO A 164 15.36 6.25 1.62
#